data_AF-A0A7X1L0F4-F1
#
_entry.id   AF-A0A7X1L0F4-F1
#
_cell.length_a   1.000
_cell.length_b   1.000
_cell.length_c   1.000
_cell.angle_alpha   90.00
_cell.angle_beta   90.00
_cell.angle_gamma   90.00
#
_symmetry.space_group_name_H-M   'P 1'
#
loop_
_entity.id
_entity.type
_entity.pdbx_description
1 polymer ?
#
loop_
_entity_poly.entity_id
_entity_poly.type
_entity_poly.pdbx_seq_one_letter_code
_entity_poly.pdbx_strand_id
1 'polypeptide(L)'
;MSSGFTEDEMRRALGLTAAHACPSTPQAPVPATKVKSEPRVTGSKLKPRSPKLRVTLLVSKEFEGETVEFTHDADTLSQFDAEQEAKTLAKKEKYRFFEVVSIKAIG
;
A
#
# COMPACT_ATOMS: atom_id res chain seq x y z
N MET A 1 44.99 19.78 -4.20
CA MET A 1 44.33 20.52 -5.30
C MET A 1 42.85 20.27 -5.17
N SER A 2 42.08 21.26 -4.69
CA SER A 2 40.64 21.11 -4.49
C SER A 2 39.92 21.70 -5.70
N SER A 3 39.64 20.88 -6.70
CA SER A 3 38.73 21.24 -7.80
C SER A 3 37.29 21.14 -7.28
N GLY A 4 36.87 22.18 -6.55
CA GLY A 4 35.50 22.32 -6.10
C GLY A 4 34.58 22.57 -7.30
N PHE A 5 33.52 21.78 -7.42
CA PHE A 5 32.45 22.08 -8.37
C PHE A 5 31.93 23.49 -8.17
N THR A 6 31.64 24.16 -9.27
CA THR A 6 31.01 25.48 -9.24
C THR A 6 29.57 25.37 -8.74
N GLU A 7 29.06 26.41 -8.10
CA GLU A 7 27.67 26.44 -7.60
C GLU A 7 26.66 26.11 -8.72
N ASP A 8 26.91 26.59 -9.94
CA ASP A 8 26.07 26.34 -11.11
C ASP A 8 26.04 24.86 -11.53
N GLU A 9 27.11 24.10 -11.29
CA GLU A 9 27.12 22.66 -11.55
C GLU A 9 26.29 21.91 -10.50
N MET A 10 26.33 22.33 -9.24
CA MET A 10 25.49 21.74 -8.18
C MET A 10 24.01 22.00 -8.44
N ARG A 11 23.66 23.23 -8.85
CA ARG A 11 22.28 23.58 -9.25
C ARG A 11 21.79 22.76 -10.44
N ARG A 12 22.67 22.49 -11.42
CA ARG A 12 22.35 21.62 -12.56
C ARG A 12 22.14 20.16 -12.15
N ALA A 13 23.03 19.60 -11.33
CA ALA A 13 22.93 18.22 -10.86
C ALA A 13 21.66 17.96 -10.03
N LEU A 14 21.20 18.95 -9.27
CA LEU A 14 19.97 18.87 -8.49
C LEU A 14 18.70 19.17 -9.31
N GLY A 15 18.83 19.50 -10.60
CA GLY A 15 17.68 19.85 -11.45
C GLY A 15 17.04 21.20 -11.13
N LEU A 16 17.72 22.09 -10.39
CA LEU A 16 17.23 23.43 -10.03
C LEU A 16 17.40 24.47 -11.15
N THR A 17 18.04 24.11 -12.26
CA THR A 17 18.20 24.99 -13.44
C THR A 17 16.96 24.96 -14.34
N ALA A 18 15.83 25.43 -13.83
CA ALA A 18 14.62 25.60 -14.63
C ALA A 18 14.65 26.95 -15.36
N ALA A 19 15.57 27.12 -16.31
CA ALA A 19 15.36 28.10 -17.37
C ALA A 19 14.16 27.60 -18.18
N HIS A 20 12.99 28.18 -17.91
CA HIS A 20 11.78 27.98 -18.70
C HIS A 20 12.07 28.40 -20.15
N ALA A 21 12.57 27.47 -20.96
CA ALA A 21 12.42 27.55 -22.40
C ALA A 21 10.93 27.36 -22.68
N CYS A 22 10.22 28.48 -22.81
CA CYS A 22 8.85 28.55 -23.27
C CYS A 22 8.76 28.00 -24.70
N PRO A 23 8.08 26.88 -24.98
CA PRO A 23 7.58 26.62 -26.31
C PRO A 23 6.19 27.26 -26.40
N SER A 24 6.14 28.46 -26.97
CA SER A 24 4.91 29.05 -27.47
C SER A 24 4.24 28.07 -28.44
N THR A 25 3.10 27.50 -28.05
CA THR A 25 2.14 26.90 -28.98
C THR A 25 0.71 27.24 -28.50
N PRO A 26 -0.01 28.10 -29.22
CA PRO A 26 -1.44 28.30 -28.99
C PRO A 26 -2.25 27.49 -30.01
N GLN A 27 -2.89 26.39 -29.60
CA GLN A 27 -4.16 25.99 -30.21
C GLN A 27 -4.97 24.96 -29.38
N ALA A 28 -6.09 25.43 -28.86
CA ALA A 28 -7.36 24.71 -28.74
C ALA A 28 -8.47 25.71 -29.17
N PRO A 29 -9.72 25.33 -29.53
CA PRO A 29 -10.36 24.00 -29.42
C PRO A 29 -11.20 23.57 -30.66
N VAL A 30 -11.58 22.29 -30.77
CA VAL A 30 -12.82 21.89 -31.48
C VAL A 30 -13.57 20.81 -30.67
N PRO A 31 -14.88 21.00 -30.36
CA PRO A 31 -15.61 20.12 -29.45
C PRO A 31 -16.32 18.94 -30.12
N ALA A 32 -16.05 17.76 -29.55
CA ALA A 32 -16.96 16.65 -29.21
C ALA A 32 -18.08 16.23 -30.18
N THR A 33 -17.83 15.16 -30.94
CA THR A 33 -18.86 14.31 -31.54
C THR A 33 -19.55 13.50 -30.44
N LYS A 34 -20.82 13.82 -30.13
CA LYS A 34 -21.69 13.04 -29.24
C LYS A 34 -22.11 11.75 -29.95
N VAL A 35 -21.44 10.63 -29.66
CA VAL A 35 -22.00 9.30 -29.94
C VAL A 35 -22.72 8.82 -28.68
N LYS A 36 -24.05 8.77 -28.78
CA LYS A 36 -24.96 8.28 -27.74
C LYS A 36 -24.78 6.75 -27.64
N SER A 37 -24.00 6.28 -26.67
CA SER A 37 -23.89 4.84 -26.38
C SER A 37 -25.08 4.39 -25.53
N GLU A 38 -25.84 3.43 -26.03
CA GLU A 38 -26.93 2.74 -25.33
C GLU A 38 -26.47 2.10 -24.01
N PRO A 39 -27.38 1.93 -23.02
CA PRO A 39 -27.02 1.34 -21.74
C PRO A 39 -26.82 -0.16 -21.91
N ARG A 40 -25.56 -0.58 -22.08
CA ARG A 40 -25.17 -1.98 -21.94
C ARG A 40 -25.46 -2.39 -20.51
N VAL A 41 -26.35 -3.36 -20.33
CA VAL A 41 -26.61 -4.02 -19.04
C VAL A 41 -25.29 -4.63 -18.58
N THR A 42 -24.56 -3.91 -17.71
CA THR A 42 -23.33 -4.43 -17.13
C THR A 42 -23.73 -5.45 -16.10
N GLY A 43 -23.50 -6.73 -16.41
CA GLY A 43 -23.50 -7.79 -15.42
C GLY A 43 -22.72 -7.34 -14.19
N SER A 44 -23.16 -7.80 -13.02
CA SER A 44 -22.54 -7.51 -11.73
C SER A 44 -21.04 -7.66 -11.84
N LYS A 45 -20.32 -6.53 -11.86
CA LYS A 45 -18.86 -6.52 -11.81
C LYS A 45 -18.49 -7.23 -10.51
N LEU A 46 -17.93 -8.43 -10.62
CA LEU A 46 -17.30 -9.08 -9.49
C LEU A 46 -16.24 -8.10 -8.98
N LYS A 47 -16.47 -7.56 -7.78
CA LYS A 47 -15.51 -6.65 -7.16
C LYS A 47 -14.18 -7.42 -7.06
N PRO A 48 -13.06 -6.87 -7.57
CA PRO A 48 -11.78 -7.53 -7.44
C PRO A 48 -11.54 -7.79 -5.95
N ARG A 49 -11.32 -9.06 -5.60
CA ARG A 49 -11.06 -9.46 -4.21
C ARG A 49 -9.80 -8.72 -3.79
N SER A 50 -9.91 -7.89 -2.75
CA SER A 50 -8.72 -7.27 -2.18
C SER A 50 -7.77 -8.37 -1.73
N PRO A 51 -6.47 -8.26 -2.04
CA PRO A 51 -5.48 -9.22 -1.56
C PRO A 51 -5.48 -9.20 -0.02
N LYS A 52 -5.66 -10.38 0.59
CA LYS A 52 -5.74 -10.57 2.04
C LYS A 52 -4.48 -11.21 2.58
N LEU A 53 -4.11 -10.90 3.82
CA LEU A 53 -2.99 -11.55 4.52
C LEU A 53 -3.54 -12.41 5.66
N ARG A 54 -3.15 -13.69 5.71
CA ARG A 54 -3.33 -14.54 6.87
C ARG A 54 -2.17 -14.35 7.83
N VAL A 55 -2.48 -14.01 9.07
CA VAL A 55 -1.52 -13.99 10.17
C VAL A 55 -1.81 -15.16 11.08
N THR A 56 -0.79 -15.96 11.36
CA THR A 56 -0.83 -17.03 12.35
C THR A 56 0.06 -16.65 13.51
N LEU A 57 -0.55 -16.56 14.70
CA LEU A 57 0.11 -16.28 15.97
C LEU A 57 0.04 -17.49 16.88
N LEU A 58 1.11 -17.78 17.63
CA LEU A 58 1.02 -18.59 18.83
C LEU A 58 0.74 -17.65 20.00
N VAL A 59 -0.35 -17.90 20.71
CA VAL A 59 -0.81 -17.04 21.79
C VAL A 59 -0.93 -17.83 23.08
N SER A 60 -0.55 -17.21 24.20
CA SER A 60 -0.71 -17.80 25.53
C SER A 60 -1.21 -16.79 26.55
N LYS A 61 -1.94 -17.29 27.55
CA LYS A 61 -2.44 -16.51 28.69
C LYS A 61 -1.42 -16.44 29.82
N GLU A 62 -0.60 -17.48 29.94
CA GLU A 62 0.41 -17.65 30.99
C GLU A 62 1.81 -17.70 30.36
N PHE A 63 2.83 -17.30 31.12
CA PHE A 63 4.20 -17.32 30.63
C PHE A 63 4.71 -18.76 30.60
N GLU A 64 5.19 -19.23 29.45
CA GLU A 64 5.53 -20.65 29.19
C GLU A 64 4.37 -21.64 29.43
N GLY A 65 3.13 -21.14 29.37
CA GLY A 65 1.93 -21.96 29.51
C GLY A 65 1.48 -22.61 28.20
N GLU A 66 0.23 -23.07 28.19
CA GLU A 66 -0.39 -23.64 27.00
C GLU A 66 -0.43 -22.61 25.87
N THR A 67 0.15 -22.96 24.72
CA THR A 67 0.17 -22.13 23.52
C THR A 67 -0.94 -22.59 22.57
N VAL A 68 -1.73 -21.64 22.08
CA VAL A 68 -2.83 -21.88 21.15
C VAL A 68 -2.52 -21.19 19.84
N GLU A 69 -2.79 -21.85 18.73
CA GLU A 69 -2.68 -21.24 17.40
C GLU A 69 -3.88 -20.32 17.13
N PHE A 70 -3.61 -19.04 16.92
CA PHE A 70 -4.58 -18.01 16.60
C PHE A 70 -4.36 -17.52 15.17
N THR A 71 -5.38 -17.69 14.33
CA THR A 71 -5.32 -17.29 12.92
C THR A 71 -6.27 -16.12 12.66
N HIS A 72 -5.76 -15.08 11.99
CA HIS A 72 -6.53 -13.92 11.60
C HIS A 72 -6.28 -13.54 10.14
N ASP A 73 -7.36 -13.35 9.38
CA ASP A 73 -7.31 -12.86 8.02
C ASP A 73 -7.51 -11.33 8.03
N ALA A 74 -6.46 -10.61 7.66
CA ALA A 74 -6.45 -9.16 7.58
C ALA A 74 -6.73 -8.69 6.15
N ASP A 75 -7.55 -7.65 6.00
CA ASP A 75 -7.93 -7.03 4.73
C ASP A 75 -6.93 -5.93 4.29
N THR A 76 -5.68 -6.04 4.74
CA THR A 76 -4.58 -5.11 4.44
C THR A 76 -3.43 -5.85 3.74
N LEU A 77 -2.70 -5.12 2.90
CA LEU A 77 -1.48 -5.58 2.23
C LEU A 77 -0.21 -5.39 3.07
N SER A 78 -0.30 -4.63 4.15
CA SER A 78 0.82 -4.33 5.03
C SER A 78 0.96 -5.44 6.07
N GLN A 79 2.12 -6.10 6.08
CA GLN A 79 2.41 -7.15 7.05
C GLN A 79 2.40 -6.62 8.49
N PHE A 80 2.93 -5.41 8.70
CA PHE A 80 2.96 -4.78 10.01
C PHE A 80 1.55 -4.47 10.53
N ASP A 81 0.69 -3.90 9.68
CA ASP A 81 -0.69 -3.58 10.08
C ASP A 81 -1.47 -4.88 10.37
N ALA A 82 -1.29 -5.91 9.54
CA ALA A 82 -1.90 -7.22 9.75
C ALA A 82 -1.46 -7.86 11.09
N GLU A 83 -0.17 -7.77 11.44
CA GLU A 83 0.35 -8.26 12.72
C GLU A 83 -0.25 -7.51 13.90
N GLN A 84 -0.34 -6.18 13.81
CA GLN A 84 -0.88 -5.34 14.89
C GLN A 84 -2.38 -5.57 15.09
N GLU A 85 -3.14 -5.73 14.02
CA GLU A 85 -4.56 -6.13 14.07
C GLU A 85 -4.71 -7.51 14.74
N ALA A 86 -3.94 -8.51 14.32
CA ALA A 86 -3.98 -9.85 14.89
C ALA A 86 -3.63 -9.84 16.39
N LYS A 87 -2.59 -9.11 16.81
CA LYS A 87 -2.23 -8.94 18.24
C LYS A 87 -3.33 -8.24 19.02
N THR A 88 -3.99 -7.25 18.43
CA THR A 88 -5.07 -6.52 19.09
C THR A 88 -6.29 -7.41 19.30
N LEU A 89 -6.63 -8.26 18.33
CA LEU A 89 -7.69 -9.26 18.48
C LEU A 89 -7.32 -10.31 19.53
N ALA A 90 -6.09 -10.83 19.50
CA ALA A 90 -5.63 -11.78 20.51
C ALA A 90 -5.64 -11.17 21.93
N LYS A 91 -5.31 -9.88 22.09
CA LYS A 91 -5.45 -9.15 23.36
C LYS A 91 -6.91 -9.07 23.82
N LYS A 92 -7.86 -8.86 22.92
CA LYS A 92 -9.30 -8.86 23.24
C LYS A 92 -9.77 -10.21 23.77
N GLU A 93 -9.19 -11.30 23.26
CA GLU A 93 -9.39 -12.68 23.73
C GLU A 93 -8.63 -13.01 25.04
N LYS A 94 -8.03 -11.99 25.69
CA LYS A 94 -7.30 -12.09 26.97
C LYS A 94 -5.99 -12.88 26.90
N TYR A 95 -5.41 -13.04 25.71
CA TYR A 95 -4.04 -13.51 25.61
C TYR A 95 -3.05 -12.41 26.02
N ARG A 96 -1.92 -12.82 26.62
CA ARG A 96 -0.89 -11.90 27.12
C ARG A 96 0.41 -12.00 26.34
N PHE A 97 0.75 -13.20 25.87
CA PHE A 97 1.96 -13.49 25.12
C PHE A 97 1.59 -13.81 23.68
N PHE A 98 2.36 -13.26 22.75
CA PHE A 98 2.13 -13.36 21.32
C PHE A 98 3.46 -13.65 20.64
N GLU A 99 3.48 -14.70 19.84
CA GLU A 99 4.57 -15.03 18.95
C GLU A 99 4.02 -15.11 17.53
N VAL A 100 4.68 -14.41 16.59
CA VAL A 100 4.26 -14.40 15.18
C VAL A 100 4.92 -15.57 14.48
N VAL A 101 4.12 -16.54 14.02
CA VAL A 101 4.63 -17.74 13.34
C VAL A 101 4.74 -17.52 11.85
N SER A 102 3.69 -16.97 11.23
CA SER A 102 3.71 -16.72 9.79
C SER A 102 2.73 -15.64 9.36
N ILE A 103 3.10 -14.93 8.30
CA ILE A 103 2.23 -14.00 7.56
C ILE A 103 2.27 -14.43 6.10
N LYS A 104 1.12 -14.82 5.55
CA LYS A 104 1.01 -15.34 4.17
C LYS A 104 -0.11 -14.64 3.42
N ALA A 105 0.14 -14.27 2.18
CA ALA A 105 -0.92 -13.76 1.31
C ALA A 105 -1.90 -14.90 0.96
N ILE A 106 -3.19 -14.62 1.09
CA ILE A 106 -4.29 -15.48 0.64
C ILE A 106 -4.91 -14.79 -0.58
N GLY A 107 -4.55 -15.29 -1.76
CA GLY A 107 -5.15 -14.90 -3.04
C GLY A 107 -6.32 -15.80 -3.36
#